data_AF-A0A9E5NDT3-F1
#
_entry.id   AF-A0A9E5NDT3-F1
#
_cell.length_a   1.000
_cell.length_b   1.000
_cell.length_c   1.000
_cell.angle_alpha   90.00
_cell.angle_beta   90.00
_cell.angle_gamma   90.00
#
_symmetry.space_group_name_H-M   'P 1'
#
loop_
_entity.id
_entity.type
_entity.pdbx_description
1 polymer ?
#
loop_
_entity_poly.entity_id
_entity_poly.type
_entity_poly.pdbx_seq_one_letter_code
_entity_poly.pdbx_strand_id
1 'polypeptide(L)'
;MKNQITFSQALEGYFLHADARRLSPHTIADYTNIFRKFQAFLGDDPPIAEITADQVRTFLASCDHLSKKTLLNYHTGLSALWTWAVSEDLVEQHILRRVIRPKPEEPAIKPYTRDDIEAMLAVCSYTQPHTMRGKHNSRRSRPTALRDRAIIKT
;
A
#
# COMPACT_ATOMS: atom_id res chain seq x y z
N MET A 1 -4.78 -12.45 -34.47
CA MET A 1 -4.27 -11.07 -34.32
C MET A 1 -4.10 -10.82 -32.84
N LYS A 2 -2.90 -10.47 -32.37
CA LYS A 2 -2.72 -10.04 -30.97
C LYS A 2 -3.50 -8.75 -30.77
N ASN A 3 -4.32 -8.67 -29.73
CA ASN A 3 -5.02 -7.44 -29.38
C ASN A 3 -3.96 -6.38 -29.07
N GLN A 4 -3.81 -5.39 -29.96
CA GLN A 4 -2.81 -4.30 -29.82
C GLN A 4 -3.32 -3.19 -28.88
N ILE A 5 -3.94 -3.57 -27.75
CA ILE A 5 -4.37 -2.57 -26.79
C ILE A 5 -3.15 -2.03 -26.05
N THR A 6 -3.12 -0.71 -25.85
CA THR A 6 -2.05 -0.06 -25.10
C THR A 6 -2.15 -0.40 -23.62
N PHE A 7 -1.09 -0.12 -22.87
CA PHE A 7 -1.09 -0.33 -21.43
C PHE A 7 -2.18 0.50 -20.76
N SER A 8 -2.33 1.77 -21.12
CA SER A 8 -3.38 2.65 -20.59
C SER A 8 -4.79 2.11 -20.84
N GLN A 9 -5.08 1.62 -22.05
CA GLN A 9 -6.36 0.98 -22.38
C GLN A 9 -6.61 -0.29 -21.56
N ALA A 10 -5.57 -1.08 -21.32
CA ALA A 10 -5.67 -2.25 -20.45
C ALA A 10 -5.98 -1.85 -19.00
N LEU A 11 -5.46 -0.72 -18.51
CA LEU A 11 -5.80 -0.20 -17.18
C LEU A 11 -7.29 0.18 -17.08
N GLU A 12 -7.83 0.85 -18.09
CA GLU A 12 -9.25 1.20 -18.15
C GLU A 12 -10.14 -0.05 -18.07
N GLY A 13 -9.84 -1.07 -18.88
CA GLY A 13 -10.54 -2.35 -18.84
C GLY A 13 -10.42 -3.05 -17.48
N TYR A 14 -9.22 -3.01 -16.89
CA TYR A 14 -9.00 -3.59 -15.57
C TYR A 14 -9.82 -2.90 -14.47
N PHE A 15 -9.93 -1.56 -14.50
CA PHE A 15 -10.71 -0.82 -13.52
C PHE A 15 -12.20 -1.12 -13.63
N LEU A 16 -12.73 -1.29 -14.85
CA LEU A 16 -14.11 -1.72 -15.05
C LEU A 16 -14.34 -3.12 -14.47
N HIS A 17 -13.42 -4.06 -14.71
CA HIS A 17 -13.46 -5.38 -14.11
C HIS A 17 -13.34 -5.33 -12.57
N ALA A 18 -12.49 -4.46 -12.04
CA ALA A 18 -12.29 -4.30 -10.60
C ALA A 18 -13.56 -3.78 -9.90
N ASP A 19 -14.24 -2.82 -10.52
CA ASP A 19 -15.52 -2.27 -10.07
C ASP A 19 -16.63 -3.32 -10.13
N ALA A 20 -16.73 -4.07 -11.24
CA ALA A 20 -17.69 -5.15 -11.39
C ALA A 20 -17.53 -6.26 -10.32
N ARG A 21 -16.28 -6.52 -9.90
CA ARG A 21 -15.96 -7.44 -8.81
C ARG A 21 -16.18 -6.88 -7.40
N ARG A 22 -16.60 -5.62 -7.28
CA ARG A 22 -16.81 -4.91 -6.02
C ARG A 22 -15.57 -4.94 -5.12
N LEU A 23 -14.39 -4.75 -5.72
CA LEU A 23 -13.17 -4.56 -4.93
C LEU A 23 -13.31 -3.33 -4.03
N SER A 24 -12.68 -3.37 -2.86
CA SER A 24 -12.78 -2.24 -1.93
C SER A 24 -12.20 -0.96 -2.56
N PRO A 25 -12.75 0.22 -2.25
CA PRO A 25 -12.21 1.49 -2.75
C PRO A 25 -10.72 1.68 -2.42
N HIS A 26 -10.29 1.18 -1.26
CA HIS A 26 -8.88 1.20 -0.85
C HIS A 26 -8.00 0.31 -1.74
N THR A 27 -8.47 -0.89 -2.10
CA THR A 27 -7.75 -1.78 -3.02
C THR A 27 -7.62 -1.17 -4.41
N ILE A 28 -8.69 -0.55 -4.92
CA ILE A 28 -8.66 0.14 -6.22
C ILE A 28 -7.66 1.29 -6.16
N ALA A 29 -7.71 2.13 -5.11
CA ALA A 29 -6.76 3.24 -4.94
C ALA A 29 -5.30 2.78 -4.87
N ASP A 30 -5.02 1.69 -4.16
CA ASP A 30 -3.69 1.10 -4.08
C ASP A 30 -3.20 0.64 -5.47
N TYR A 31 -4.04 -0.10 -6.21
CA TYR A 31 -3.72 -0.56 -7.56
C TYR A 31 -3.52 0.60 -8.53
N THR A 32 -4.38 1.62 -8.49
CA THR A 32 -4.21 2.84 -9.29
C THR A 32 -2.87 3.51 -9.05
N ASN A 33 -2.44 3.63 -7.79
CA ASN A 33 -1.15 4.22 -7.48
C ASN A 33 0.02 3.36 -8.01
N ILE A 34 -0.09 2.04 -7.93
CA ILE A 34 0.92 1.11 -8.47
C ILE A 34 1.00 1.23 -9.98
N PHE A 35 -0.12 1.17 -10.69
CA PHE A 35 -0.16 1.23 -12.16
C PHE A 35 0.34 2.57 -12.68
N ARG A 36 -0.05 3.69 -12.03
CA ARG A 36 0.47 5.03 -12.39
C ARG A 36 1.99 5.11 -12.26
N LYS A 37 2.58 4.54 -11.20
CA LYS A 37 4.03 4.50 -11.01
C LYS A 37 4.72 3.65 -12.07
N PHE A 38 4.14 2.50 -12.41
CA PHE A 38 4.69 1.62 -13.43
C PHE A 38 4.59 2.25 -14.83
N GLN A 39 3.46 2.88 -15.17
CA GLN A 39 3.28 3.63 -16.41
C GLN A 39 4.30 4.77 -16.52
N ALA A 40 4.50 5.54 -15.44
CA ALA A 40 5.51 6.59 -15.40
C ALA A 40 6.95 6.05 -15.57
N PHE A 41 7.23 4.83 -15.08
CA PHE A 41 8.51 4.16 -15.26
C PHE A 41 8.73 3.70 -16.71
N LEU A 42 7.68 3.21 -17.38
CA LEU A 42 7.79 2.80 -18.79
C LEU A 42 8.12 3.97 -19.72
N GLY A 43 7.72 5.19 -19.36
CA GLY A 43 7.99 6.41 -20.13
C GLY A 43 7.11 6.58 -21.37
N ASP A 44 6.67 5.47 -21.96
CA ASP A 44 5.76 5.38 -23.10
C ASP A 44 4.51 4.56 -22.76
N ASP A 45 3.58 4.43 -23.72
CA ASP A 45 2.36 3.60 -23.60
C ASP A 45 2.40 2.38 -24.53
N PRO A 46 3.31 1.41 -24.29
CA PRO A 46 3.44 0.24 -25.16
C PRO A 46 2.21 -0.68 -25.06
N PRO A 47 1.96 -1.53 -26.06
CA PRO A 47 0.98 -2.60 -25.94
C PRO A 47 1.24 -3.48 -24.72
N ILE A 48 0.19 -3.84 -23.96
CA ILE A 48 0.36 -4.66 -22.74
C ILE A 48 1.04 -6.02 -23.03
N ALA A 49 0.82 -6.55 -24.24
CA ALA A 49 1.43 -7.79 -24.71
C ALA A 49 2.93 -7.70 -25.01
N GLU A 50 3.47 -6.49 -25.18
CA GLU A 50 4.89 -6.24 -25.46
C GLU A 50 5.69 -5.97 -24.18
N ILE A 51 5.01 -5.70 -23.06
CA ILE A 51 5.67 -5.49 -21.78
C ILE A 51 6.35 -6.80 -21.34
N THR A 52 7.64 -6.70 -21.04
CA THR A 52 8.47 -7.85 -20.70
C THR A 52 8.62 -8.04 -19.20
N ALA A 53 8.90 -9.28 -18.78
CA ALA A 53 9.25 -9.56 -17.39
C ALA A 53 10.52 -8.80 -16.94
N ASP A 54 11.39 -8.42 -17.88
CA ASP A 54 12.61 -7.67 -17.59
C ASP A 54 12.31 -6.21 -17.22
N GLN A 55 11.42 -5.54 -17.96
CA GLN A 55 10.94 -4.20 -17.59
C GLN A 55 10.32 -4.19 -16.19
N VAL A 56 9.58 -5.24 -15.82
CA VAL A 56 9.02 -5.38 -14.47
C VAL A 56 10.13 -5.58 -13.42
N ARG A 57 11.16 -6.37 -13.70
CA ARG A 57 12.31 -6.52 -12.80
C ARG A 57 13.04 -5.19 -12.61
N THR A 58 13.29 -4.46 -13.69
CA THR A 58 13.98 -3.16 -13.65
C THR A 58 13.16 -2.14 -12.87
N PHE A 59 11.83 -2.13 -13.03
CA PHE A 59 10.94 -1.28 -12.22
C PHE A 59 11.01 -1.61 -10.72
N LEU A 60 10.95 -2.89 -10.35
CA LEU A 60 11.04 -3.30 -8.95
C LEU A 60 12.43 -2.99 -8.38
N ALA A 61 13.49 -3.13 -9.18
CA ALA A 61 14.85 -2.80 -8.80
C ALA A 61 15.06 -1.29 -8.63
N SER A 62 14.41 -0.44 -9.43
CA SER A 62 14.47 1.02 -9.28
C SER A 62 13.73 1.54 -8.03
N CYS A 63 13.02 0.66 -7.33
CA CYS A 63 12.30 0.96 -6.10
C CYS A 63 13.06 0.49 -4.84
N ASP A 64 14.39 0.48 -4.88
CA ASP A 64 15.28 0.05 -3.79
C ASP A 64 15.10 0.80 -2.46
N HIS A 65 14.66 2.05 -2.53
CA HIS A 65 14.30 2.89 -1.38
C HIS A 65 13.02 2.45 -0.64
N LEU A 66 12.26 1.49 -1.17
CA LEU A 66 11.01 1.02 -0.59
C LEU A 66 11.20 -0.21 0.31
N SER A 67 10.32 -0.34 1.31
CA SER A 67 10.28 -1.54 2.13
C SER A 67 9.95 -2.78 1.29
N LYS A 68 10.48 -3.95 1.70
CA LYS A 68 10.17 -5.24 1.05
C LYS A 68 8.67 -5.55 1.01
N LYS A 69 7.90 -5.09 2.03
CA LYS A 69 6.44 -5.23 2.07
C LYS A 69 5.78 -4.38 0.98
N THR A 70 6.25 -3.16 0.77
CA THR A 70 5.75 -2.30 -0.31
C THR A 70 6.06 -2.89 -1.67
N LEU A 71 7.28 -3.40 -1.89
CA LEU A 71 7.66 -4.08 -3.14
C LEU A 71 6.78 -5.32 -3.40
N LEU A 72 6.48 -6.09 -2.36
CA LEU A 72 5.55 -7.21 -2.47
C LEU A 72 4.15 -6.74 -2.90
N ASN A 73 3.66 -5.63 -2.35
CA ASN A 73 2.36 -5.07 -2.74
C ASN A 73 2.38 -4.62 -4.21
N TYR A 74 3.48 -4.03 -4.69
CA TYR A 74 3.63 -3.63 -6.10
C TYR A 74 3.58 -4.87 -7.02
N HIS A 75 4.36 -5.91 -6.68
CA HIS A 75 4.33 -7.19 -7.40
C HIS A 75 2.92 -7.82 -7.40
N THR A 76 2.20 -7.72 -6.27
CA THR A 76 0.84 -8.25 -6.13
C THR A 76 -0.17 -7.48 -7.00
N GLY A 77 -0.13 -6.15 -7.00
CA GLY A 77 -0.99 -5.31 -7.84
C GLY A 77 -0.76 -5.54 -9.33
N LEU A 78 0.50 -5.58 -9.76
CA LEU A 78 0.85 -5.95 -11.14
C LEU A 78 0.39 -7.37 -11.47
N SER A 79 0.55 -8.33 -10.56
CA SER A 79 0.05 -9.70 -10.79
C SER A 79 -1.47 -9.76 -10.97
N ALA A 80 -2.22 -8.92 -10.26
CA ALA A 80 -3.67 -8.85 -10.42
C ALA A 80 -4.06 -8.36 -11.83
N LEU A 81 -3.35 -7.36 -12.36
CA LEU A 81 -3.55 -6.87 -13.73
C LEU A 81 -3.27 -7.98 -14.76
N TRP A 82 -2.13 -8.67 -14.66
CA TRP A 82 -1.79 -9.74 -15.60
C TRP A 82 -2.66 -10.98 -15.46
N THR A 83 -3.21 -11.25 -14.27
CA THR A 83 -4.20 -12.33 -14.10
C THR A 83 -5.47 -12.05 -14.89
N TRP A 84 -5.96 -10.81 -14.81
CA TRP A 84 -7.11 -10.37 -15.60
C TRP A 84 -6.79 -10.29 -17.11
N ALA A 85 -5.63 -9.75 -17.49
CA ALA A 85 -5.26 -9.63 -18.90
C ALA A 85 -5.16 -10.98 -19.60
N VAL A 86 -4.73 -12.04 -18.89
CA VAL A 86 -4.74 -13.41 -19.42
C VAL A 86 -6.17 -13.96 -19.52
N SER A 87 -7.06 -13.67 -18.57
CA SER A 87 -8.44 -14.18 -18.64
C SER A 87 -9.27 -13.54 -19.76
N GLU A 88 -8.89 -12.34 -20.19
CA GLU A 88 -9.52 -11.61 -21.32
C GLU A 88 -8.78 -11.85 -22.65
N ASP A 89 -7.85 -12.81 -22.72
CA ASP A 89 -7.04 -13.13 -23.91
C ASP A 89 -6.26 -11.92 -24.49
N LEU A 90 -5.96 -10.92 -23.66
CA LEU A 90 -5.19 -9.72 -24.04
C LEU A 90 -3.69 -10.01 -24.10
N VAL A 91 -3.23 -10.93 -23.24
CA VAL A 91 -1.85 -11.41 -23.22
C VAL A 91 -1.83 -12.94 -23.14
N GLU A 92 -0.90 -13.57 -23.86
CA GLU A 92 -0.80 -15.04 -23.89
C GLU A 92 -0.32 -15.63 -22.56
N GLN A 93 0.53 -14.89 -21.82
CA GLN A 93 1.21 -15.41 -20.65
C GLN A 93 1.30 -14.37 -19.52
N HIS A 94 1.17 -14.86 -18.30
CA HIS A 94 1.31 -14.05 -17.10
C HIS A 94 2.80 -13.79 -16.76
N ILE A 95 3.39 -12.74 -17.34
CA ILE A 95 4.84 -12.45 -17.22
C ILE A 95 5.32 -12.32 -15.77
N LEU A 96 4.47 -11.80 -14.87
CA LEU A 96 4.77 -11.58 -13.45
C LEU A 96 5.07 -12.89 -12.68
N ARG A 97 4.63 -14.06 -13.18
CA ARG A 97 4.99 -15.37 -12.58
C ARG A 97 6.48 -15.72 -12.78
N ARG A 98 7.15 -15.08 -13.74
CA ARG A 98 8.60 -15.21 -14.00
C ARG A 98 9.44 -14.23 -13.19
N VAL A 99 8.80 -13.29 -12.49
CA VAL A 99 9.46 -12.30 -11.63
C VAL A 99 9.48 -12.83 -10.21
N ILE A 100 10.66 -12.87 -9.59
CA ILE A 100 10.81 -13.37 -8.22
C ILE A 100 9.98 -12.48 -7.29
N ARG A 101 9.04 -13.10 -6.58
CA ARG A 101 8.20 -12.42 -5.59
C ARG A 101 9.07 -11.92 -4.43
N PRO A 102 9.03 -10.61 -4.09
CA PRO A 102 9.76 -10.09 -2.93
C PRO A 102 9.28 -10.77 -1.64
N LYS A 103 10.23 -11.20 -0.81
CA LYS A 103 9.96 -11.79 0.51
C LYS A 103 10.16 -10.72 1.59
N PRO A 104 9.09 -10.14 2.14
CA PRO A 104 9.22 -9.22 3.25
C PRO A 104 9.77 -9.94 4.48
N GLU A 105 10.51 -9.20 5.30
CA GLU A 105 10.81 -9.64 6.65
C GLU A 105 9.52 -9.61 7.47
N GLU A 106 9.36 -10.59 8.35
CA GLU A 106 8.27 -10.63 9.32
C GLU A 106 8.80 -9.99 10.61
N PRO A 107 8.60 -8.68 10.84
CA PRO A 107 9.03 -8.08 12.08
C PRO A 107 8.27 -8.75 13.22
N ALA A 108 8.98 -9.14 14.28
CA ALA A 108 8.36 -9.61 15.50
C ALA A 108 7.50 -8.49 16.07
N ILE A 109 6.17 -8.67 16.08
CA ILE A 109 5.25 -7.73 16.71
C ILE A 109 5.48 -7.85 18.22
N LYS A 110 6.19 -6.87 18.80
CA LYS A 110 6.39 -6.81 20.23
C LYS A 110 5.09 -6.31 20.88
N PRO A 111 4.39 -7.12 21.68
CA PRO A 111 3.21 -6.64 22.39
C PRO A 111 3.63 -5.62 23.45
N TYR A 112 2.72 -4.71 23.79
CA TYR A 112 2.92 -3.80 24.91
C TYR A 112 3.02 -4.57 26.22
N THR A 113 3.98 -4.18 27.05
CA THR A 113 4.12 -4.71 28.42
C THR A 113 3.08 -4.08 29.33
N ARG A 114 2.92 -4.63 30.55
CA ARG A 114 2.07 -4.00 31.58
C ARG A 114 2.50 -2.56 31.85
N ASP A 115 3.80 -2.34 32.00
CA ASP A 115 4.37 -1.03 32.29
C ASP A 115 4.09 -0.03 31.16
N ASP A 116 4.13 -0.48 29.90
CA ASP A 116 3.74 0.35 28.75
C ASP A 116 2.27 0.78 28.85
N ILE A 117 1.37 -0.14 29.20
CA ILE A 117 -0.07 0.14 29.35
C ILE A 117 -0.32 1.09 30.52
N GLU A 118 0.36 0.89 31.66
CA GLU A 118 0.26 1.78 32.82
C GLU A 118 0.75 3.19 32.49
N ALA A 119 1.87 3.30 31.76
CA ALA A 119 2.40 4.57 31.28
C ALA A 119 1.41 5.28 30.33
N MET A 120 0.77 4.54 29.41
CA MET A 120 -0.27 5.08 28.53
C MET A 120 -1.49 5.59 29.33
N LEU A 121 -1.96 4.81 30.31
CA LEU A 121 -3.10 5.18 31.15
C LEU A 121 -2.82 6.41 32.03
N ALA A 122 -1.57 6.60 32.45
CA ALA A 122 -1.14 7.73 33.27
C ALA A 122 -1.21 9.07 32.52
N VAL A 123 -0.96 9.07 31.21
CA VAL A 123 -0.96 10.30 30.40
C VAL A 123 -2.34 10.71 29.89
N CYS A 124 -3.37 9.85 29.99
CA CYS A 124 -4.72 10.18 29.52
C CYS A 124 -5.37 11.34 30.27
N SER A 125 -5.02 11.59 31.54
CA SER A 125 -5.73 12.53 32.41
C SER A 125 -5.43 14.00 32.14
N TYR A 126 -4.22 14.33 31.65
CA TYR A 126 -3.77 15.72 31.52
C TYR A 126 -3.16 15.99 30.14
N THR A 127 -3.21 17.25 29.70
CA THR A 127 -2.45 17.71 28.54
C THR A 127 -0.96 17.69 28.83
N GLN A 128 -0.15 17.66 27.77
CA GLN A 128 1.28 17.90 27.89
C GLN A 128 1.52 19.23 28.63
N PRO A 129 2.41 19.27 29.64
CA PRO A 129 2.80 20.52 30.28
C PRO A 129 3.37 21.48 29.25
N HIS A 130 2.93 22.72 29.27
CA HIS A 130 3.47 23.77 28.40
C HIS A 130 3.83 25.00 29.23
N THR A 131 4.93 25.63 28.84
CA THR A 131 5.45 26.85 29.43
C THR A 131 4.91 28.03 28.64
N MET A 132 4.16 28.90 29.30
CA MET A 132 3.86 30.23 28.76
C MET A 132 4.98 31.19 29.18
N ARG A 133 5.36 32.12 28.30
CA ARG A 133 6.38 33.14 28.59
C ARG A 133 6.04 33.87 29.89
N GLY A 134 6.93 33.81 30.87
CA GLY A 134 6.76 34.44 32.18
C GLY A 134 5.82 33.72 33.16
N LYS A 135 5.39 32.48 32.88
CA LYS A 135 4.52 31.69 33.76
C LYS A 135 5.10 30.33 34.09
N HIS A 136 4.67 29.76 35.21
CA HIS A 136 4.98 28.38 35.59
C HIS A 136 4.41 27.37 34.60
N ASN A 137 5.04 26.19 34.54
CA ASN A 137 4.55 25.04 33.77
C ASN A 137 3.10 24.74 34.15
N SER A 138 2.20 24.76 33.16
CA SER A 138 0.78 24.47 33.37
C SER A 138 0.35 23.27 32.53
N ARG A 139 -0.56 22.46 33.08
CA ARG A 139 -1.25 21.38 32.38
C ARG A 139 -2.73 21.43 32.71
N ARG A 140 -3.58 21.02 31.77
CA ARG A 140 -5.04 21.02 31.93
C ARG A 140 -5.57 19.59 31.98
N SER A 141 -6.63 19.38 32.76
CA SER A 141 -7.34 18.10 32.73
C SER A 141 -8.01 17.91 31.37
N ARG A 142 -7.97 16.68 30.83
CA ARG A 142 -8.60 16.37 29.54
C ARG A 142 -10.04 15.89 29.78
N PRO A 143 -11.06 16.51 29.16
CA PRO A 143 -12.45 16.08 29.31
C PRO A 143 -12.70 14.68 28.73
N THR A 144 -11.85 14.20 27.82
CA THR A 144 -11.93 12.86 27.21
C THR A 144 -11.20 11.78 28.00
N ALA A 145 -10.62 12.09 29.17
CA ALA A 145 -9.73 11.16 29.90
C ALA A 145 -10.36 9.80 30.19
N LEU A 146 -11.64 9.76 30.58
CA LEU A 146 -12.35 8.51 30.87
C LEU A 146 -12.56 7.66 29.60
N ARG A 147 -12.88 8.29 28.47
CA ARG A 147 -13.02 7.63 27.16
C ARG A 147 -11.70 7.02 26.71
N ASP A 148 -10.62 7.80 26.75
CA ASP A 148 -9.30 7.36 26.30
C ASP A 148 -8.79 6.17 27.15
N ARG A 149 -9.00 6.21 28.47
CA ARG A 149 -8.66 5.10 29.38
C ARG A 149 -9.49 3.84 29.12
N ALA A 150 -10.76 3.98 28.73
CA ALA A 150 -11.61 2.85 28.40
C ALA A 150 -11.15 2.15 27.10
N ILE A 151 -10.76 2.93 26.09
CA ILE A 151 -10.23 2.41 24.82
C ILE A 151 -8.97 1.56 25.04
N ILE A 152 -8.05 2.01 25.92
CA ILE A 152 -6.80 1.27 26.19
C ILE A 152 -7.06 -0.06 26.93
N LYS A 153 -8.16 -0.17 27.67
CA LYS A 153 -8.50 -1.35 28.49
C LYS A 153 -9.36 -2.39 27.76
N THR A 154 -9.85 -2.07 26.56
CA THR A 154 -10.71 -2.96 25.76
C THR A 154 -9.84 -3.80 24.83
#